data_AF-A0A6A6MZ37-F1
#
_entry.id   AF-A0A6A6MZ37-F1
#
_cell.length_a   1.000
_cell.length_b   1.000
_cell.length_c   1.000
_cell.angle_alpha   90.00
_cell.angle_beta   90.00
_cell.angle_gamma   90.00
#
_symmetry.space_group_name_H-M   'P 1'
#
loop_
_entity.id
_entity.type
_entity.pdbx_description
1 polymer ?
#
loop_
_entity_poly.entity_id
_entity_poly.type
_entity_poly.pdbx_seq_one_letter_code
_entity_poly.pdbx_strand_id
1 'polypeptide(L)'
;MGKGGFGYDVCTTIGDVSSTITSIIGKIVLPSNILNKNFVPIVVMRAAVLQHPSGCAVVVSVHGRGWGWFGILVIIILCLFGGYMLVGAVYRYFFLGVRGLDSYCASLVWKFRGPTEGYRSSYSPVNFKLLQFVSTFSGESVLRHLGCAIKLLHKLPVIDDGLRKARLSPYLFTLLAFIFFVAILYGEDFMCLLGRLDPKSGTLLTRTEKKWEKLPFAIGKTPEGCDVFSGRWVKDESSTHPLYEESECPYIQPQLTCQEHGRPDKEYQKWRWQPHGCNLPSFNATLMLETLRGKRMMFVGDSLNRGQYVSMVCLLHRLIPEDAKSMETFDSLTVFTAKAYNATIEFYWAPFLLESNSDNAVIHRISDRIVRKGSINKHGRHWKGVDILVFNTYLWWMTGQNMKILQGSFKDEVKDIVELSTEDAYRMAMRSMLRWVRKNMNPRKTRVFFTSMSPSHGQSIDWGGQPGLNCYNETTLIDDATYWSSDCQKSIMEVIREEFGKSKFPISFLNITQLSSYRKDAHTSIYKKQWNPLTPEQIANPVSYADCAHWCLPGLQDTWNELLFAKLFYPQ
;
A
#
# COMPACT_ATOMS: atom_id res chain seq x y z
N MET A 1 -61.66 33.60 -29.88
CA MET A 1 -62.51 32.42 -29.58
C MET A 1 -61.91 31.24 -30.35
N GLY A 2 -61.55 30.07 -29.80
CA GLY A 2 -61.41 29.55 -28.43
C GLY A 2 -59.99 29.00 -28.22
N LYS A 3 -59.47 28.95 -26.97
CA LYS A 3 -59.49 27.80 -26.03
C LYS A 3 -58.89 26.52 -26.65
N GLY A 4 -57.82 25.90 -26.16
CA GLY A 4 -56.96 26.13 -24.98
C GLY A 4 -56.13 24.87 -24.66
N GLY A 5 -54.95 25.08 -24.03
CA GLY A 5 -54.18 24.14 -23.17
C GLY A 5 -53.57 22.88 -23.83
N PHE A 6 -52.34 22.42 -23.57
CA PHE A 6 -51.25 22.76 -22.64
C PHE A 6 -49.95 22.21 -23.28
N GLY A 7 -48.81 22.87 -23.06
CA GLY A 7 -47.49 22.34 -23.40
C GLY A 7 -46.39 23.33 -23.03
N TYR A 8 -45.72 23.12 -21.90
CA TYR A 8 -44.52 23.85 -21.50
C TYR A 8 -43.32 23.16 -22.14
N ASP A 9 -42.45 23.94 -22.81
CA ASP A 9 -41.07 23.52 -23.09
C ASP A 9 -40.11 24.68 -22.79
N VAL A 10 -39.24 24.45 -21.82
CA VAL A 10 -38.19 25.36 -21.36
C VAL A 10 -36.97 25.13 -22.25
N CYS A 11 -36.88 25.86 -23.37
CA CYS A 11 -35.66 25.90 -24.20
C CYS A 11 -35.65 27.12 -25.13
N THR A 12 -35.93 28.33 -24.63
CA THR A 12 -35.87 29.56 -25.43
C THR A 12 -35.59 30.79 -24.58
N THR A 13 -34.44 30.81 -23.88
CA THR A 13 -33.92 32.05 -23.26
C THR A 13 -32.39 32.06 -23.11
N ILE A 14 -31.66 31.47 -24.06
CA ILE A 14 -30.19 31.61 -24.19
C ILE A 14 -29.80 31.99 -25.64
N GLY A 15 -30.76 32.42 -26.47
CA GLY A 15 -30.51 32.85 -27.86
C GLY A 15 -30.28 34.37 -28.04
N ASP A 16 -30.81 35.21 -27.15
CA ASP A 16 -30.94 36.65 -27.42
C ASP A 16 -29.90 37.58 -26.77
N VAL A 17 -28.93 37.05 -26.01
CA VAL A 17 -27.83 37.89 -25.46
C VAL A 17 -26.59 37.86 -26.37
N SER A 18 -26.51 36.92 -27.31
CA SER A 18 -25.35 36.81 -28.22
C SER A 18 -25.43 37.72 -29.46
N SER A 19 -26.60 38.25 -29.81
CA SER A 19 -26.77 39.12 -31.00
C SER A 19 -26.42 40.58 -30.72
N THR A 20 -26.49 41.03 -29.45
CA THR A 20 -26.26 42.44 -29.09
C THR A 20 -24.77 42.80 -29.00
N ILE A 21 -23.88 41.86 -28.67
CA ILE A 21 -22.43 42.14 -28.55
C ILE A 21 -21.74 42.23 -29.93
N THR A 22 -22.25 41.50 -30.93
CA THR A 22 -21.67 41.50 -32.29
C THR A 22 -21.95 42.80 -33.07
N SER A 23 -22.95 43.58 -32.65
CA SER A 23 -23.29 44.87 -33.29
C SER A 23 -22.37 46.03 -32.88
N ILE A 24 -21.70 45.95 -31.73
CA ILE A 24 -20.90 47.06 -31.19
C ILE A 24 -19.47 47.10 -31.80
N ILE A 25 -18.95 45.98 -32.31
CA ILE A 25 -17.58 45.91 -32.83
C ILE A 25 -17.49 46.31 -34.33
N GLY A 26 -18.62 46.39 -35.04
CA GLY A 26 -18.66 46.68 -36.48
C GLY A 26 -18.58 48.16 -36.91
N LYS A 27 -18.34 49.12 -36.01
CA LYS A 27 -18.46 50.58 -36.29
C LYS A 27 -17.21 51.43 -36.07
N ILE A 28 -16.01 50.86 -36.13
CA ILE A 28 -14.77 51.66 -36.22
C ILE A 28 -14.05 51.34 -37.52
N VAL A 29 -14.49 51.99 -38.60
CA VAL A 29 -13.77 52.09 -39.88
C VAL A 29 -13.40 53.56 -40.05
N LEU A 30 -12.10 53.87 -40.05
CA LEU A 30 -11.59 55.18 -40.50
C LEU A 30 -11.41 55.16 -42.03
N PRO A 31 -11.71 56.27 -42.73
CA PRO A 31 -11.73 56.32 -44.19
C PRO A 31 -10.33 56.44 -44.80
N SER A 32 -10.21 55.85 -45.97
CA SER A 32 -9.11 55.90 -46.95
C SER A 32 -8.91 57.30 -47.55
N ASN A 33 -7.67 57.80 -47.58
CA ASN A 33 -6.98 58.37 -48.76
C ASN A 33 -5.71 59.13 -48.35
N ILE A 34 -4.55 58.68 -48.83
CA ILE A 34 -3.49 59.44 -49.55
C ILE A 34 -2.28 58.51 -49.71
N LEU A 35 -2.04 58.12 -50.97
CA LEU A 35 -0.83 57.47 -51.45
C LEU A 35 0.33 58.48 -51.49
N ASN A 36 1.47 58.17 -50.87
CA ASN A 36 2.73 58.19 -51.63
C ASN A 36 3.86 57.39 -50.95
N LYS A 37 4.83 57.00 -51.78
CA LYS A 37 5.74 55.86 -51.66
C LYS A 37 6.78 55.90 -50.52
N ASN A 38 7.11 54.68 -50.09
CA ASN A 38 8.27 54.17 -49.33
C ASN A 38 8.11 54.02 -47.80
N PHE A 39 8.35 52.76 -47.34
CA PHE A 39 8.32 52.17 -45.99
C PHE A 39 6.98 51.67 -45.41
N VAL A 40 6.68 50.37 -45.60
CA VAL A 40 5.79 49.58 -44.70
C VAL A 40 6.25 48.09 -44.70
N PRO A 41 6.65 47.49 -43.55
CA PRO A 41 6.76 46.04 -43.45
C PRO A 41 5.42 45.42 -43.01
N ILE A 42 4.72 44.92 -44.03
CA ILE A 42 3.81 43.77 -44.12
C ILE A 42 3.50 43.02 -42.80
N VAL A 43 2.28 43.19 -42.29
CA VAL A 43 1.56 42.19 -41.47
C VAL A 43 0.38 41.69 -42.31
N VAL A 44 0.42 40.44 -42.77
CA VAL A 44 -0.68 39.80 -43.50
C VAL A 44 -1.38 38.81 -42.57
N MET A 45 -2.68 39.02 -42.33
CA MET A 45 -3.58 38.11 -41.63
C MET A 45 -3.88 36.86 -42.47
N ARG A 46 -4.04 35.69 -41.82
CA ARG A 46 -4.65 34.49 -42.44
C ARG A 46 -6.12 34.38 -42.02
N ALA A 47 -7.00 34.08 -42.98
CA ALA A 47 -8.42 33.84 -42.80
C ALA A 47 -8.72 32.34 -42.60
N ALA A 48 -9.71 32.02 -41.77
CA ALA A 48 -10.32 30.69 -41.68
C ALA A 48 -11.83 30.85 -41.83
N VAL A 49 -12.45 30.09 -42.74
CA VAL A 49 -13.91 30.04 -42.93
C VAL A 49 -14.41 28.78 -42.22
N LEU A 50 -15.41 28.94 -41.34
CA LEU A 50 -16.06 27.85 -40.60
C LEU A 50 -17.34 27.42 -41.33
N GLN A 51 -17.48 26.12 -41.62
CA GLN A 51 -18.76 25.48 -41.94
C GLN A 51 -19.08 24.38 -40.91
N HIS A 52 -20.35 24.34 -40.49
CA HIS A 52 -20.97 23.49 -39.47
C HIS A 52 -21.65 22.25 -40.13
N PRO A 53 -22.20 21.27 -39.39
CA PRO A 53 -21.61 20.36 -38.41
C PRO A 53 -21.41 18.94 -39.04
N SER A 54 -20.59 18.08 -38.44
CA SER A 54 -20.37 16.64 -38.80
C SER A 54 -19.18 16.26 -39.71
N GLY A 55 -18.20 17.13 -39.96
CA GLY A 55 -17.00 16.77 -40.74
C GLY A 55 -15.71 17.34 -40.14
N CYS A 56 -14.65 16.54 -40.09
CA CYS A 56 -13.33 16.93 -39.58
C CYS A 56 -12.74 18.12 -40.37
N ALA A 57 -12.14 19.09 -39.67
CA ALA A 57 -11.46 20.22 -40.30
C ALA A 57 -10.19 19.78 -41.04
N VAL A 58 -10.10 20.07 -42.34
CA VAL A 58 -8.89 19.83 -43.14
C VAL A 58 -8.12 21.14 -43.28
N VAL A 59 -6.85 21.13 -42.87
CA VAL A 59 -5.93 22.28 -43.00
C VAL A 59 -5.45 22.39 -44.44
N VAL A 60 -5.86 23.45 -45.15
CA VAL A 60 -5.58 23.61 -46.60
C VAL A 60 -4.26 24.35 -46.89
N SER A 61 -3.49 24.80 -45.88
CA SER A 61 -2.17 25.40 -46.13
C SER A 61 -1.32 25.56 -44.86
N VAL A 62 -0.24 24.79 -44.76
CA VAL A 62 0.86 25.03 -43.82
C VAL A 62 2.00 25.66 -44.60
N HIS A 63 2.35 26.90 -44.28
CA HIS A 63 3.61 27.50 -44.73
C HIS A 63 4.49 27.64 -43.50
N GLY A 64 5.61 26.91 -43.51
CA GLY A 64 6.57 26.82 -42.43
C GLY A 64 7.31 28.13 -42.20
N ARG A 65 7.74 28.31 -40.93
CA ARG A 65 8.46 29.44 -40.36
C ARG A 65 7.60 30.64 -39.95
N GLY A 66 6.94 30.50 -38.80
CA GLY A 66 6.45 31.64 -38.03
C GLY A 66 6.05 31.21 -36.61
N TRP A 67 6.50 31.96 -35.60
CA TRP A 67 6.16 31.77 -34.18
C TRP A 67 4.69 32.13 -33.86
N GLY A 68 3.80 32.13 -34.85
CA GLY A 68 2.40 32.58 -34.71
C GLY A 68 1.58 31.72 -33.75
N TRP A 69 1.88 30.42 -33.65
CA TRP A 69 1.20 29.54 -32.69
C TRP A 69 1.55 29.88 -31.24
N PHE A 70 2.77 30.37 -30.98
CA PHE A 70 3.20 30.83 -29.65
C PHE A 70 2.46 32.10 -29.24
N GLY A 71 2.27 33.05 -30.17
CA GLY A 71 1.48 34.26 -29.91
C GLY A 71 0.03 33.95 -29.56
N ILE A 72 -0.60 33.02 -30.29
CA ILE A 72 -1.98 32.58 -30.02
C ILE A 72 -2.06 31.89 -28.65
N LEU A 73 -1.08 31.03 -28.31
CA LEU A 73 -1.04 30.34 -27.01
C LEU A 73 -0.91 31.34 -25.84
N VAL A 74 -0.04 32.34 -25.96
CA VAL A 74 0.15 33.38 -24.93
C VAL A 74 -1.13 34.20 -24.75
N ILE A 75 -1.81 34.56 -25.84
CA ILE A 75 -3.09 35.28 -25.76
C ILE A 75 -4.16 34.43 -25.05
N ILE A 76 -4.27 33.14 -25.38
CA ILE A 76 -5.20 32.23 -24.72
C ILE A 76 -4.92 32.15 -23.21
N ILE A 77 -3.66 32.04 -22.80
CA ILE A 77 -3.27 32.00 -21.39
C ILE A 77 -3.64 33.31 -20.67
N LEU A 78 -3.38 34.47 -21.29
CA LEU A 78 -3.75 35.76 -20.73
C LEU A 78 -5.27 35.95 -20.61
N CYS A 79 -6.04 35.48 -21.58
CA CYS A 79 -7.51 35.51 -21.54
C CYS A 79 -8.07 34.60 -20.44
N LEU A 80 -7.53 33.38 -20.28
CA LEU A 80 -7.93 32.46 -19.20
C LEU A 80 -7.59 33.01 -17.82
N PHE A 81 -6.42 33.64 -17.68
CA PHE A 81 -6.00 34.30 -16.44
C PHE A 81 -6.89 35.50 -16.11
N GLY A 82 -7.23 36.33 -17.10
CA GLY A 82 -8.17 37.43 -16.94
C GLY A 82 -9.57 36.95 -16.51
N GLY A 83 -10.06 35.86 -17.12
CA GLY A 83 -11.31 35.22 -16.73
C GLY A 83 -11.30 34.69 -15.29
N TYR A 84 -10.21 34.04 -14.88
CA TYR A 84 -10.02 33.55 -13.52
C TYR A 84 -10.05 34.69 -12.48
N MET A 85 -9.37 35.81 -12.77
CA MET A 85 -9.35 36.98 -11.88
C MET A 85 -10.72 37.64 -11.77
N LEU A 86 -11.48 37.72 -12.86
CA LEU A 86 -12.85 38.25 -12.86
C LEU A 86 -13.81 37.37 -12.04
N VAL A 87 -13.76 36.05 -12.24
CA VAL A 87 -14.58 35.10 -11.45
C VAL A 87 -14.21 35.19 -9.97
N GLY A 88 -12.93 35.28 -9.64
CA GLY A 88 -12.46 35.47 -8.27
C GLY A 88 -12.95 36.79 -7.64
N ALA A 89 -12.98 37.88 -8.39
CA ALA A 89 -13.49 39.17 -7.93
C ALA A 89 -15.01 39.14 -7.71
N VAL A 90 -15.77 38.57 -8.65
CA VAL A 90 -17.23 38.38 -8.53
C VAL A 90 -17.55 37.50 -7.33
N TYR A 91 -16.83 36.39 -7.15
CA TYR A 91 -17.04 35.49 -6.01
C TYR A 91 -16.79 36.20 -4.68
N ARG A 92 -15.71 36.97 -4.56
CA ARG A 92 -15.42 37.76 -3.35
C ARG A 92 -16.46 38.83 -3.06
N TYR A 93 -16.98 39.48 -4.11
CA TYR A 93 -17.97 40.54 -3.95
C TYR A 93 -19.34 39.99 -3.54
N PHE A 94 -19.82 38.93 -4.20
CA PHE A 94 -21.17 38.40 -3.98
C PHE A 94 -21.27 37.37 -2.85
N PHE A 95 -20.26 36.50 -2.66
CA PHE A 95 -20.34 35.42 -1.68
C PHE A 95 -19.59 35.70 -0.38
N LEU A 96 -18.58 36.56 -0.41
CA LEU A 96 -17.78 36.90 0.78
C LEU A 96 -18.05 38.31 1.32
N GLY A 97 -18.91 39.11 0.66
CA GLY A 97 -19.36 40.41 1.14
C GLY A 97 -18.26 41.49 1.20
N VAL A 98 -17.12 41.27 0.56
CA VAL A 98 -15.97 42.19 0.61
C VAL A 98 -16.22 43.38 -0.33
N ARG A 99 -16.53 44.55 0.25
CA ARG A 99 -16.73 45.81 -0.49
C ARG A 99 -15.50 46.71 -0.32
N GLY A 100 -14.62 46.70 -1.32
CA GLY A 100 -13.46 47.61 -1.37
C GLY A 100 -12.43 47.15 -2.41
N LEU A 101 -11.95 48.08 -3.23
CA LEU A 101 -10.93 47.85 -4.27
C LEU A 101 -9.52 48.22 -3.77
N ASP A 102 -9.28 48.10 -2.45
CA ASP A 102 -7.99 48.37 -1.86
C ASP A 102 -7.14 47.09 -1.76
N SER A 103 -6.23 47.02 -2.74
CA SER A 103 -4.86 46.52 -2.59
C SER A 103 -4.64 45.01 -2.44
N TYR A 104 -4.36 44.38 -3.59
CA TYR A 104 -3.62 43.12 -3.72
C TYR A 104 -2.18 43.16 -3.12
N CYS A 105 -1.71 44.29 -2.59
CA CYS A 105 -0.34 44.46 -2.08
C CYS A 105 -0.20 44.77 -0.57
N ALA A 106 -1.29 44.96 0.19
CA ALA A 106 -1.17 45.44 1.57
C ALA A 106 -1.11 44.34 2.67
N SER A 107 -1.30 43.06 2.34
CA SER A 107 -1.29 41.97 3.34
C SER A 107 0.10 41.55 3.83
N LEU A 108 1.18 41.95 3.12
CA LEU A 108 2.55 41.63 3.49
C LEU A 108 3.22 42.65 4.43
N VAL A 109 2.66 43.85 4.60
CA VAL A 109 3.34 44.97 5.28
C VAL A 109 2.88 45.16 6.74
N TRP A 110 1.75 44.58 7.15
CA TRP A 110 1.22 44.76 8.52
C TRP A 110 1.70 43.74 9.55
N LYS A 111 2.61 42.81 9.20
CA LYS A 111 3.12 41.78 10.14
C LYS A 111 4.52 42.06 10.71
N PHE A 112 4.98 43.32 10.65
CA PHE A 112 6.28 43.76 11.17
C PHE A 112 6.22 44.85 12.26
N ARG A 113 5.07 45.10 12.88
CA ARG A 113 5.00 45.87 14.14
C ARG A 113 4.46 45.01 15.26
N GLY A 114 5.29 44.81 16.29
CA GLY A 114 4.92 44.19 17.55
C GLY A 114 3.87 45.01 18.33
N PRO A 115 3.34 44.44 19.43
CA PRO A 115 2.09 44.89 20.02
C PRO A 115 2.27 46.17 20.84
N THR A 116 1.38 47.14 20.63
CA THR A 116 1.08 48.17 21.62
C THR A 116 -0.33 47.96 22.14
N GLU A 117 -0.46 48.00 23.46
CA GLU A 117 -1.64 47.72 24.26
C GLU A 117 -2.89 48.53 23.88
N GLY A 118 -4.05 47.93 24.15
CA GLY A 118 -5.26 48.66 24.51
C GLY A 118 -6.37 48.67 23.46
N TYR A 119 -7.23 47.64 23.45
CA TYR A 119 -8.67 47.82 23.70
C TYR A 119 -9.40 46.47 23.82
N ARG A 120 -10.34 46.42 24.77
CA ARG A 120 -11.18 45.28 25.16
C ARG A 120 -12.61 45.56 24.68
N SER A 121 -13.26 44.60 24.00
CA SER A 121 -14.67 44.17 24.19
C SER A 121 -15.01 43.21 23.03
N SER A 122 -15.46 41.96 23.20
CA SER A 122 -16.65 41.41 23.88
C SER A 122 -17.56 40.80 22.81
N TYR A 123 -17.35 39.52 22.47
CA TYR A 123 -18.38 38.51 22.16
C TYR A 123 -17.72 37.12 22.13
N SER A 124 -18.42 36.14 22.71
CA SER A 124 -18.07 34.73 22.89
C SER A 124 -19.38 33.93 22.77
N PRO A 125 -19.42 32.61 22.52
CA PRO A 125 -18.61 31.80 21.60
C PRO A 125 -19.49 30.86 20.75
N VAL A 126 -19.18 30.66 19.47
CA VAL A 126 -19.62 29.45 18.74
C VAL A 126 -18.47 28.92 17.87
N ASN A 127 -17.99 27.73 18.21
CA ASN A 127 -17.20 26.79 17.40
C ASN A 127 -15.84 27.23 16.84
N PHE A 128 -14.88 27.48 17.75
CA PHE A 128 -13.47 27.23 17.51
C PHE A 128 -13.21 25.71 17.43
N LYS A 129 -13.22 25.12 16.22
CA LYS A 129 -12.49 23.87 15.93
C LYS A 129 -12.39 23.47 14.44
N LEU A 130 -13.02 24.19 13.51
CA LEU A 130 -12.94 23.87 12.07
C LEU A 130 -11.86 24.65 11.28
N LEU A 131 -11.23 25.66 11.90
CA LEU A 131 -10.27 26.55 11.25
C LEU A 131 -8.79 26.20 11.48
N GLN A 132 -8.51 25.03 12.07
CA GLN A 132 -7.15 24.56 12.34
C GLN A 132 -6.73 23.36 11.47
N PHE A 133 -7.50 23.03 10.43
CA PHE A 133 -7.22 21.88 9.56
C PHE A 133 -6.93 22.23 8.08
N VAL A 134 -6.90 23.51 7.71
CA VAL A 134 -6.57 23.94 6.32
C VAL A 134 -5.38 24.92 6.27
N SER A 135 -4.73 25.20 7.39
CA SER A 135 -3.69 26.23 7.50
C SER A 135 -2.36 25.74 8.07
N THR A 136 -1.87 24.56 7.70
CA THR A 136 -0.44 24.20 7.88
C THR A 136 -0.07 22.95 7.09
N PHE A 137 0.11 23.11 5.78
CA PHE A 137 1.07 22.30 5.00
C PHE A 137 1.44 23.05 3.72
N SER A 138 1.97 24.27 3.90
CA SER A 138 2.75 24.99 2.89
C SER A 138 3.30 26.27 3.54
N GLY A 139 4.63 26.38 3.66
CA GLY A 139 5.26 27.69 3.89
C GLY A 139 6.32 27.79 4.99
N GLU A 140 6.43 26.86 5.93
CA GLU A 140 7.39 27.05 7.05
C GLU A 140 8.83 26.56 6.78
N SER A 141 9.09 25.72 5.76
CA SER A 141 10.48 25.33 5.41
C SER A 141 11.14 26.24 4.35
N VAL A 142 10.34 26.89 3.49
CA VAL A 142 10.86 27.77 2.42
C VAL A 142 11.32 29.11 2.99
N LEU A 143 10.63 29.65 4.01
CA LEU A 143 10.97 30.94 4.61
C LEU A 143 12.18 30.90 5.55
N ARG A 144 12.57 29.73 6.09
CA ARG A 144 13.81 29.60 6.88
C ARG A 144 15.08 29.54 6.03
N HIS A 145 15.01 29.12 4.77
CA HIS A 145 16.17 29.09 3.86
C HIS A 145 16.39 30.40 3.10
N LEU A 146 15.34 31.18 2.81
CA LEU A 146 15.49 32.53 2.24
C LEU A 146 16.07 33.55 3.24
N GLY A 147 15.82 33.39 4.54
CA GLY A 147 16.36 34.27 5.58
C GLY A 147 17.86 34.15 5.83
N CYS A 148 18.47 32.99 5.50
CA CYS A 148 19.92 32.80 5.59
C CYS A 148 20.66 33.36 4.36
N ALA A 149 20.07 33.28 3.17
CA ALA A 149 20.67 33.78 1.93
C ALA A 149 20.82 35.32 1.90
N ILE A 150 19.84 36.04 2.48
CA ILE A 150 19.84 37.51 2.49
C ILE A 150 20.88 38.09 3.46
N LYS A 151 21.23 37.38 4.54
CA LYS A 151 22.30 37.81 5.47
C LYS A 151 23.72 37.54 4.95
N LEU A 152 23.88 36.65 3.95
CA LEU A 152 25.19 36.38 3.33
C LEU A 152 25.57 37.41 2.25
N LEU A 153 24.57 38.06 1.63
CA LEU A 153 24.78 39.06 0.56
C LEU A 153 25.24 40.44 1.06
N HIS A 154 25.23 40.69 2.37
CA HIS A 154 25.68 41.95 2.97
C HIS A 154 27.13 41.92 3.51
N LYS A 155 27.91 40.86 3.23
CA LYS A 155 29.28 40.67 3.76
C LYS A 155 30.33 40.26 2.71
N LEU A 156 30.26 40.79 1.50
CA LEU A 156 31.35 40.64 0.52
C LEU A 156 32.02 41.99 0.24
N PRO A 157 33.37 42.05 0.26
CA PRO A 157 34.12 43.29 0.17
C PRO A 157 34.14 43.83 -1.26
N VAL A 158 34.23 45.16 -1.33
CA VAL A 158 34.46 45.97 -2.52
C VAL A 158 35.73 45.47 -3.23
N ILE A 159 35.59 45.09 -4.51
CA ILE A 159 36.71 44.99 -5.45
C ILE A 159 36.43 45.95 -6.60
N ASP A 160 37.45 46.75 -6.82
CA ASP A 160 37.56 47.89 -7.71
C ASP A 160 37.66 47.50 -9.19
N ASP A 161 37.30 48.48 -10.00
CA ASP A 161 37.46 48.75 -11.43
C ASP A 161 37.69 47.63 -12.47
N GLY A 162 36.95 47.75 -13.59
CA GLY A 162 37.37 47.21 -14.88
C GLY A 162 36.55 46.07 -15.49
N LEU A 163 35.27 46.28 -15.86
CA LEU A 163 34.73 45.60 -17.05
C LEU A 163 33.54 46.35 -17.68
N ARG A 164 33.77 46.84 -18.89
CA ARG A 164 32.86 47.63 -19.74
C ARG A 164 31.53 46.93 -20.02
N LYS A 165 30.45 47.73 -19.93
CA LYS A 165 29.17 47.68 -20.67
C LYS A 165 28.94 46.42 -21.53
N ALA A 166 28.20 45.46 -21.00
CA ALA A 166 27.31 44.62 -21.80
C ALA A 166 25.87 44.98 -21.44
N ARG A 167 25.18 45.75 -22.30
CA ARG A 167 23.72 45.92 -22.19
C ARG A 167 23.07 44.58 -22.54
N LEU A 168 22.83 43.76 -21.53
CA LEU A 168 22.00 42.56 -21.67
C LEU A 168 20.59 43.02 -22.08
N SER A 169 20.12 42.50 -23.21
CA SER A 169 18.84 42.83 -23.81
C SER A 169 17.68 42.54 -22.84
N PRO A 170 16.67 43.42 -22.69
CA PRO A 170 15.50 43.18 -21.83
C PRO A 170 14.80 41.85 -22.12
N TYR A 171 14.90 41.38 -23.37
CA TYR A 171 14.36 40.10 -23.84
C TYR A 171 15.07 38.88 -23.25
N LEU A 172 16.33 39.02 -22.82
CA LEU A 172 17.07 37.92 -22.21
C LEU A 172 16.62 37.69 -20.76
N PHE A 173 16.30 38.76 -20.03
CA PHE A 173 15.76 38.65 -18.67
C PHE A 173 14.37 38.04 -18.66
N THR A 174 13.51 38.41 -19.62
CA THR A 174 12.18 37.80 -19.75
C THR A 174 12.26 36.34 -20.20
N LEU A 175 13.20 35.98 -21.07
CA LEU A 175 13.46 34.60 -21.46
C LEU A 175 13.94 33.76 -20.28
N LEU A 176 14.88 34.26 -19.48
CA LEU A 176 15.40 33.57 -18.31
C LEU A 176 14.33 33.39 -17.21
N ALA A 177 13.51 34.41 -16.98
CA ALA A 177 12.38 34.32 -16.06
C ALA A 177 11.33 33.31 -16.52
N PHE A 178 11.05 33.24 -17.83
CA PHE A 178 10.15 32.26 -18.41
C PHE A 178 10.71 30.82 -18.30
N ILE A 179 11.99 30.62 -18.61
CA ILE A 179 12.66 29.31 -18.45
C ILE A 179 12.61 28.86 -16.98
N PHE A 180 12.87 29.77 -16.05
CA PHE A 180 12.80 29.47 -14.62
C PHE A 180 11.39 29.09 -14.17
N PHE A 181 10.37 29.81 -14.66
CA PHE A 181 8.97 29.53 -14.36
C PHE A 181 8.50 28.18 -14.94
N VAL A 182 8.91 27.85 -16.18
CA VAL A 182 8.63 26.56 -16.81
C VAL A 182 9.36 25.43 -16.09
N ALA A 183 10.61 25.63 -15.66
CA ALA A 183 11.37 24.64 -14.89
C ALA A 183 10.75 24.36 -13.51
N ILE A 184 10.08 25.34 -12.89
CA ILE A 184 9.35 25.14 -11.64
C ILE A 184 8.03 24.39 -11.88
N LEU A 185 7.30 24.72 -12.95
CA LEU A 185 6.01 24.09 -13.25
C LEU A 185 6.16 22.65 -13.76
N TYR A 186 7.25 22.34 -14.45
CA TYR A 186 7.54 21.02 -15.04
C TYR A 186 8.74 20.31 -14.40
N GLY A 187 9.24 20.79 -13.26
CA GLY A 187 10.44 20.27 -12.61
C GLY A 187 10.33 18.80 -12.16
N GLU A 188 9.12 18.34 -11.84
CA GLU A 188 8.88 16.91 -11.56
C GLU A 188 8.85 16.05 -12.85
N ASP A 189 8.50 16.62 -14.00
CA ASP A 189 8.44 15.92 -15.29
C ASP A 189 9.77 15.96 -16.07
N PHE A 190 10.60 16.99 -15.88
CA PHE A 190 11.89 17.13 -16.58
C PHE A 190 12.92 16.07 -16.14
N MET A 191 12.83 15.60 -14.88
CA MET A 191 13.64 14.48 -14.37
C MET A 191 13.26 13.13 -14.99
N CYS A 192 12.05 13.00 -15.56
CA CYS A 192 11.63 11.82 -16.33
C CYS A 192 12.15 11.84 -17.79
N LEU A 193 12.45 13.02 -18.35
CA LEU A 193 12.96 13.17 -19.71
C LEU A 193 14.48 13.01 -19.81
N LEU A 194 15.24 13.45 -18.79
CA LEU A 194 16.69 13.21 -18.70
C LEU A 194 17.05 11.74 -18.46
N GLY A 195 16.13 10.93 -17.93
CA GLY A 195 16.31 9.48 -17.78
C GLY A 195 16.16 8.65 -19.06
N ARG A 196 15.82 9.28 -20.20
CA ARG A 196 15.54 8.61 -21.49
C ARG A 196 16.57 8.86 -22.59
N LEU A 197 17.64 9.60 -22.30
CA LEU A 197 18.74 9.84 -23.24
C LEU A 197 20.05 9.28 -22.70
N ASP A 198 20.19 7.96 -22.71
CA ASP A 198 21.50 7.32 -22.75
C ASP A 198 21.43 6.04 -23.60
N PRO A 199 21.82 6.08 -24.89
CA PRO A 199 22.01 4.90 -25.70
C PRO A 199 23.52 4.57 -25.77
N LYS A 200 23.86 3.42 -25.16
CA LYS A 200 25.09 2.59 -25.29
C LYS A 200 26.16 2.78 -24.20
N SER A 201 26.02 1.98 -23.14
CA SER A 201 27.13 1.15 -22.65
C SER A 201 26.56 -0.07 -21.91
N GLY A 202 26.89 -1.27 -22.38
CA GLY A 202 26.56 -2.51 -21.70
C GLY A 202 27.50 -2.70 -20.51
N THR A 203 27.00 -2.54 -19.29
CA THR A 203 27.67 -3.06 -18.08
C THR A 203 26.65 -3.27 -16.97
N LEU A 204 26.56 -4.51 -16.51
CA LEU A 204 26.02 -5.03 -15.23
C LEU A 204 24.96 -4.16 -14.48
N LEU A 205 23.72 -4.67 -14.43
CA LEU A 205 22.67 -4.18 -13.52
C LEU A 205 23.10 -4.33 -12.05
N THR A 206 23.77 -3.32 -11.49
CA THR A 206 23.83 -3.16 -10.03
C THR A 206 22.47 -2.67 -9.53
N ARG A 207 21.69 -3.63 -9.02
CA ARG A 207 20.53 -3.41 -8.13
C ARG A 207 20.93 -2.35 -7.10
N THR A 208 20.31 -1.17 -7.15
CA THR A 208 20.45 -0.16 -6.10
C THR A 208 19.91 -0.78 -4.82
N GLU A 209 20.80 -1.27 -3.95
CA GLU A 209 20.44 -1.72 -2.62
C GLU A 209 19.82 -0.53 -1.89
N LYS A 210 18.51 -0.62 -1.61
CA LYS A 210 17.86 0.29 -0.67
C LYS A 210 18.51 0.03 0.69
N LYS A 211 19.52 0.83 1.03
CA LYS A 211 20.24 0.77 2.30
C LYS A 211 19.30 1.24 3.42
N TRP A 212 18.44 0.34 3.87
CA TRP A 212 17.66 0.55 5.08
C TRP A 212 18.66 0.67 6.24
N GLU A 213 18.49 1.68 7.09
CA GLU A 213 19.08 1.68 8.42
C GLU A 213 18.83 0.32 9.08
N LYS A 214 19.71 -0.07 10.03
CA LYS A 214 19.60 -1.32 10.79
C LYS A 214 18.14 -1.60 11.14
N LEU A 215 17.58 -2.69 10.57
CA LEU A 215 16.18 -3.04 10.74
C LEU A 215 15.85 -3.14 12.24
N PRO A 216 14.66 -2.70 12.68
CA PRO A 216 14.30 -2.81 14.09
C PRO A 216 14.45 -4.25 14.59
N PHE A 217 14.90 -4.41 15.84
CA PHE A 217 15.17 -5.69 16.52
C PHE A 217 16.36 -6.51 16.01
N ALA A 218 17.02 -6.10 14.93
CA ALA A 218 18.23 -6.78 14.46
C ALA A 218 19.36 -6.65 15.50
N ILE A 219 19.95 -7.77 15.89
CA ILE A 219 21.13 -7.82 16.78
C ILE A 219 22.38 -8.23 16.03
N GLY A 220 22.24 -9.00 14.94
CA GLY A 220 23.31 -9.38 14.03
C GLY A 220 22.82 -9.39 12.59
N LYS A 221 23.56 -10.10 11.73
CA LYS A 221 23.17 -10.36 10.35
C LYS A 221 23.36 -11.83 10.03
N THR A 222 22.58 -12.35 9.08
CA THR A 222 22.86 -13.66 8.51
C THR A 222 24.19 -13.59 7.72
N PRO A 223 24.98 -14.68 7.66
CA PRO A 223 26.18 -14.72 6.81
C PRO A 223 25.86 -14.36 5.35
N GLU A 224 26.77 -13.64 4.70
CA GLU A 224 26.61 -13.26 3.28
C GLU A 224 26.37 -14.52 2.42
N GLY A 225 25.40 -14.44 1.52
CA GLY A 225 25.02 -15.57 0.65
C GLY A 225 24.15 -16.65 1.31
N CYS A 226 23.85 -16.59 2.62
CA CYS A 226 22.94 -17.57 3.22
C CYS A 226 21.47 -17.22 3.00
N ASP A 227 20.79 -17.93 2.11
CA ASP A 227 19.33 -17.98 2.08
C ASP A 227 18.79 -19.01 3.07
N VAL A 228 18.25 -18.53 4.20
CA VAL A 228 17.68 -19.39 5.26
C VAL A 228 16.46 -20.19 4.81
N PHE A 229 15.83 -19.84 3.69
CA PHE A 229 14.70 -20.58 3.12
C PHE A 229 15.12 -21.62 2.08
N SER A 230 16.40 -21.68 1.71
CA SER A 230 16.97 -22.66 0.80
C SER A 230 17.81 -23.68 1.57
N GLY A 231 17.39 -24.93 1.57
CA GLY A 231 17.91 -25.94 2.48
C GLY A 231 17.24 -27.29 2.30
N ARG A 232 17.40 -28.14 3.31
CA ARG A 232 16.79 -29.47 3.38
C ARG A 232 16.33 -29.78 4.80
N TRP A 233 15.35 -30.67 4.91
CA TRP A 233 15.00 -31.28 6.19
C TRP A 233 16.06 -32.30 6.58
N VAL A 234 16.46 -32.25 7.85
CA VAL A 234 17.36 -33.23 8.43
C VAL A 234 16.74 -33.73 9.73
N LYS A 235 16.89 -35.03 9.98
CA LYS A 235 16.47 -35.62 11.24
C LYS A 235 17.40 -35.09 12.35
N ASP A 236 16.81 -34.66 13.45
CA ASP A 236 17.58 -34.14 14.57
C ASP A 236 18.05 -35.26 15.50
N GLU A 237 19.24 -35.78 15.22
CA GLU A 237 19.89 -36.81 16.05
C GLU A 237 20.23 -36.32 17.47
N SER A 238 20.29 -35.00 17.68
CA SER A 238 20.61 -34.41 18.99
C SER A 238 19.43 -34.38 19.97
N SER A 239 18.24 -34.84 19.55
CA SER A 239 17.01 -34.86 20.34
C SER A 239 16.60 -33.50 20.90
N THR A 240 16.92 -32.41 20.18
CA THR A 240 16.46 -31.05 20.54
C THR A 240 15.07 -30.76 19.99
N HIS A 241 14.63 -31.50 18.97
CA HIS A 241 13.28 -31.43 18.42
C HIS A 241 12.41 -32.61 18.91
N PRO A 242 11.13 -32.35 19.24
CA PRO A 242 10.46 -31.04 19.21
C PRO A 242 10.95 -30.09 20.32
N LEU A 243 10.74 -28.78 20.13
CA LEU A 243 11.17 -27.73 21.07
C LEU A 243 10.34 -27.69 22.37
N TYR A 244 9.19 -28.37 22.38
CA TYR A 244 8.29 -28.61 23.50
C TYR A 244 7.46 -29.86 23.20
N GLU A 245 6.92 -30.52 24.21
CA GLU A 245 5.95 -31.61 24.00
C GLU A 245 4.51 -31.08 23.91
N GLU A 246 3.64 -31.77 23.18
CA GLU A 246 2.23 -31.38 23.02
C GLU A 246 1.52 -31.20 24.37
N SER A 247 1.79 -32.10 25.32
CA SER A 247 1.21 -32.07 26.67
C SER A 247 1.73 -30.95 27.57
N GLU A 248 2.86 -30.32 27.21
CA GLU A 248 3.43 -29.21 27.99
C GLU A 248 2.71 -27.89 27.70
N CYS A 249 2.09 -27.72 26.52
CA CYS A 249 1.49 -26.46 26.11
C CYS A 249 -0.06 -26.50 26.15
N PRO A 250 -0.71 -25.94 27.20
CA PRO A 250 -2.17 -25.97 27.33
C PRO A 250 -2.92 -25.02 26.37
N TYR A 251 -2.18 -24.25 25.57
CA TYR A 251 -2.73 -23.26 24.63
C TYR A 251 -3.00 -23.85 23.24
N ILE A 252 -2.57 -25.08 22.99
CA ILE A 252 -2.82 -25.75 21.71
C ILE A 252 -4.32 -26.05 21.60
N GLN A 253 -4.91 -25.62 20.49
CA GLN A 253 -6.32 -25.88 20.22
C GLN A 253 -6.50 -27.37 19.90
N PRO A 254 -7.60 -28.02 20.33
CA PRO A 254 -7.86 -29.44 20.06
C PRO A 254 -7.84 -29.85 18.58
N GLN A 255 -7.89 -28.88 17.66
CA GLN A 255 -7.76 -29.11 16.23
C GLN A 255 -6.31 -29.39 15.78
N LEU A 256 -5.31 -29.13 16.63
CA LEU A 256 -3.87 -29.23 16.33
C LEU A 256 -3.12 -30.20 17.26
N THR A 257 -3.75 -30.68 18.33
CA THR A 257 -3.23 -31.67 19.31
C THR A 257 -3.37 -33.10 18.75
N CYS A 258 -2.44 -33.51 17.89
CA CYS A 258 -2.54 -34.78 17.18
C CYS A 258 -2.32 -36.00 18.09
N GLN A 259 -1.39 -35.91 19.03
CA GLN A 259 -1.09 -37.02 19.94
C GLN A 259 -2.26 -37.28 20.88
N GLU A 260 -2.86 -36.22 21.45
CA GLU A 260 -4.07 -36.31 22.28
C GLU A 260 -5.24 -36.95 21.51
N HIS A 261 -5.30 -36.72 20.20
CA HIS A 261 -6.35 -37.28 19.32
C HIS A 261 -5.92 -38.59 18.64
N GLY A 262 -4.95 -39.30 19.21
CA GLY A 262 -4.66 -40.70 18.88
C GLY A 262 -3.67 -40.91 17.74
N ARG A 263 -2.91 -39.89 17.34
CA ARG A 263 -1.82 -40.07 16.36
C ARG A 263 -0.72 -40.97 16.95
N PRO A 264 -0.42 -42.13 16.34
CA PRO A 264 0.50 -43.09 16.94
C PRO A 264 1.98 -42.75 16.71
N ASP A 265 2.32 -42.09 15.61
CA ASP A 265 3.69 -41.73 15.25
C ASP A 265 4.10 -40.37 15.82
N LYS A 266 5.37 -40.24 16.24
CA LYS A 266 6.00 -38.98 16.67
C LYS A 266 7.17 -38.55 15.79
N GLU A 267 7.54 -39.34 14.77
CA GLU A 267 8.76 -39.08 13.98
C GLU A 267 8.68 -37.76 13.20
N TYR A 268 7.48 -37.32 12.81
CA TYR A 268 7.27 -36.03 12.16
C TYR A 268 7.74 -34.82 13.02
N GLN A 269 7.81 -34.98 14.35
CA GLN A 269 8.24 -33.94 15.28
C GLN A 269 9.77 -33.77 15.33
N LYS A 270 10.53 -34.77 14.84
CA LYS A 270 12.00 -34.85 14.96
C LYS A 270 12.76 -34.25 13.77
N TRP A 271 12.07 -33.50 12.91
CA TRP A 271 12.66 -32.88 11.74
C TRP A 271 13.03 -31.43 12.02
N ARG A 272 14.25 -31.04 11.66
CA ARG A 272 14.71 -29.64 11.68
C ARG A 272 15.11 -29.18 10.29
N TRP A 273 14.94 -27.88 10.02
CA TRP A 273 15.35 -27.30 8.74
C TRP A 273 16.83 -26.90 8.77
N GLN A 274 17.60 -27.34 7.77
CA GLN A 274 19.00 -27.00 7.59
C GLN A 274 19.19 -26.20 6.30
N PRO A 275 19.43 -24.88 6.39
CA PRO A 275 19.82 -24.08 5.23
C PRO A 275 21.12 -24.59 4.62
N HIS A 276 21.28 -24.42 3.31
CA HIS A 276 22.49 -24.88 2.61
C HIS A 276 23.72 -24.01 2.92
N GLY A 277 23.54 -22.70 3.03
CA GLY A 277 24.65 -21.74 3.18
C GLY A 277 25.02 -21.39 4.62
N CYS A 278 24.24 -21.81 5.61
CA CYS A 278 24.52 -21.54 7.02
C CYS A 278 23.71 -22.43 7.96
N ASN A 279 24.00 -22.33 9.26
CA ASN A 279 23.16 -22.90 10.31
C ASN A 279 22.10 -21.88 10.74
N LEU A 280 20.89 -22.36 11.03
CA LEU A 280 19.90 -21.51 11.70
C LEU A 280 20.38 -21.18 13.11
N PRO A 281 20.19 -19.93 13.58
CA PRO A 281 20.40 -19.61 14.98
C PRO A 281 19.40 -20.39 15.83
N SER A 282 19.87 -21.04 16.90
CA SER A 282 19.00 -21.73 17.84
C SER A 282 17.95 -20.78 18.40
N PHE A 283 16.70 -21.24 18.46
CA PHE A 283 15.61 -20.47 19.03
C PHE A 283 15.89 -20.15 20.50
N ASN A 284 15.89 -18.87 20.85
CA ASN A 284 16.14 -18.42 22.22
C ASN A 284 14.90 -17.68 22.75
N ALA A 285 14.10 -18.41 23.54
CA ALA A 285 12.87 -17.90 24.13
C ALA A 285 13.11 -16.69 25.06
N THR A 286 14.20 -16.69 25.83
CA THR A 286 14.58 -15.56 26.69
C THR A 286 14.85 -14.30 25.87
N LEU A 287 15.65 -14.42 24.80
CA LEU A 287 15.92 -13.30 23.90
C LEU A 287 14.63 -12.77 23.26
N MET A 288 13.73 -13.67 22.82
CA MET A 288 12.46 -13.27 22.24
C MET A 288 11.60 -12.50 23.26
N LEU A 289 11.44 -13.02 24.48
CA LEU A 289 10.64 -12.38 25.53
C LEU A 289 11.22 -11.04 25.98
N GLU A 290 12.54 -10.94 26.17
CA GLU A 290 13.19 -9.67 26.51
C GLU A 290 13.05 -8.64 25.39
N THR A 291 13.13 -9.09 24.14
CA THR A 291 12.90 -8.23 22.97
C THR A 291 11.46 -7.72 22.93
N LEU A 292 10.49 -8.55 23.32
CA LEU A 292 9.08 -8.22 23.40
C LEU A 292 8.69 -7.40 24.65
N ARG A 293 9.63 -7.12 25.56
CA ARG A 293 9.33 -6.38 26.79
C ARG A 293 8.71 -5.01 26.49
N GLY A 294 7.51 -4.78 26.99
CA GLY A 294 6.75 -3.55 26.73
C GLY A 294 6.21 -3.43 25.31
N LYS A 295 6.09 -4.54 24.56
CA LYS A 295 5.77 -4.56 23.13
C LYS A 295 4.65 -5.52 22.78
N ARG A 296 4.15 -5.34 21.55
CA ARG A 296 3.08 -6.17 20.97
C ARG A 296 3.58 -6.86 19.71
N MET A 297 3.44 -8.18 19.67
CA MET A 297 3.60 -9.00 18.47
C MET A 297 2.23 -9.50 18.04
N MET A 298 1.88 -9.34 16.76
CA MET A 298 0.57 -9.76 16.26
C MET A 298 0.67 -10.54 14.95
N PHE A 299 0.08 -11.73 14.94
CA PHE A 299 -0.20 -12.54 13.77
C PHE A 299 -1.57 -12.15 13.22
N VAL A 300 -1.65 -11.84 11.92
CA VAL A 300 -2.89 -11.43 11.26
C VAL A 300 -3.12 -12.29 10.02
N GLY A 301 -4.24 -13.02 9.96
CA GLY A 301 -4.50 -13.85 8.79
C GLY A 301 -5.59 -14.89 8.97
N ASP A 302 -5.42 -16.00 8.27
CA ASP A 302 -6.30 -17.17 8.28
C ASP A 302 -5.91 -18.19 9.38
N SER A 303 -6.47 -19.40 9.31
CA SER A 303 -6.26 -20.45 10.29
C SER A 303 -4.83 -20.98 10.35
N LEU A 304 -4.04 -20.87 9.27
CA LEU A 304 -2.64 -21.31 9.26
C LEU A 304 -1.78 -20.35 10.07
N ASN A 305 -2.06 -19.04 9.96
CA ASN A 305 -1.40 -18.04 10.79
C ASN A 305 -1.80 -18.15 12.27
N ARG A 306 -3.03 -18.63 12.55
CA ARG A 306 -3.43 -18.97 13.92
C ARG A 306 -2.59 -20.10 14.49
N GLY A 307 -2.31 -21.13 13.70
CA GLY A 307 -1.40 -22.21 14.10
C GLY A 307 0.03 -21.70 14.35
N GLN A 308 0.55 -20.82 13.49
CA GLN A 308 1.86 -20.19 13.72
C GLN A 308 1.89 -19.34 15.00
N TYR A 309 0.81 -18.62 15.30
CA TYR A 309 0.64 -17.90 16.57
C TYR A 309 0.69 -18.83 17.78
N VAL A 310 -0.09 -19.93 17.76
CA VAL A 310 -0.14 -20.90 18.87
C VAL A 310 1.23 -21.54 19.09
N SER A 311 1.92 -21.93 18.01
CA SER A 311 3.30 -22.41 18.07
C SER A 311 4.22 -21.38 18.75
N MET A 312 4.14 -20.09 18.41
CA MET A 312 4.95 -19.04 19.06
C MET A 312 4.65 -18.93 20.55
N VAL A 313 3.38 -19.05 20.96
CA VAL A 313 3.01 -19.10 22.38
C VAL A 313 3.64 -20.32 23.06
N CYS A 314 3.56 -21.51 22.46
CA CYS A 314 4.14 -22.74 23.00
C CYS A 314 5.68 -22.72 23.08
N LEU A 315 6.34 -22.00 22.18
CA LEU A 315 7.79 -21.80 22.26
C LEU A 315 8.23 -20.88 23.41
N LEU A 316 7.32 -20.06 23.96
CA LEU A 316 7.64 -19.03 24.95
C LEU A 316 7.04 -19.29 26.33
N HIS A 317 5.86 -19.92 26.43
CA HIS A 317 5.06 -19.93 27.66
C HIS A 317 5.75 -20.62 28.84
N ARG A 318 6.66 -21.57 28.61
CA ARG A 318 7.37 -22.31 29.66
C ARG A 318 8.30 -21.44 30.50
N LEU A 319 8.84 -20.36 29.92
CA LEU A 319 9.67 -19.39 30.65
C LEU A 319 8.86 -18.38 31.46
N ILE A 320 7.53 -18.38 31.32
CA ILE A 320 6.66 -17.43 32.02
C ILE A 320 5.92 -18.19 33.13
N PRO A 321 6.03 -17.74 34.40
CA PRO A 321 5.27 -18.31 35.51
C PRO A 321 3.76 -18.34 35.24
N GLU A 322 3.05 -19.35 35.75
CA GLU A 322 1.62 -19.56 35.48
C GLU A 322 0.74 -18.36 35.90
N ASP A 323 1.04 -17.73 37.03
CA ASP A 323 0.35 -16.52 37.52
C ASP A 323 0.66 -15.26 36.70
N ALA A 324 1.80 -15.27 36.00
CA ALA A 324 2.31 -14.20 35.16
C ALA A 324 1.91 -14.33 33.68
N LYS A 325 1.03 -15.26 33.31
CA LYS A 325 0.50 -15.39 31.95
C LYS A 325 -1.02 -15.54 31.90
N SER A 326 -1.61 -15.18 30.76
CA SER A 326 -3.04 -15.35 30.48
C SER A 326 -3.30 -15.38 28.97
N MET A 327 -4.40 -16.00 28.57
CA MET A 327 -4.90 -15.97 27.19
C MET A 327 -6.38 -15.60 27.19
N GLU A 328 -6.73 -14.55 26.46
CA GLU A 328 -8.08 -14.02 26.38
C GLU A 328 -8.49 -13.84 24.92
N THR A 329 -9.77 -14.00 24.60
CA THR A 329 -10.29 -13.81 23.23
C THR A 329 -11.44 -12.81 23.25
N PHE A 330 -11.34 -11.81 22.39
CA PHE A 330 -12.29 -10.72 22.20
C PHE A 330 -12.66 -10.65 20.72
N ASP A 331 -13.85 -11.15 20.37
CA ASP A 331 -14.33 -11.25 18.99
C ASP A 331 -13.31 -11.94 18.06
N SER A 332 -12.63 -11.16 17.22
CA SER A 332 -11.63 -11.62 16.24
C SER A 332 -10.19 -11.57 16.76
N LEU A 333 -9.95 -11.10 17.99
CA LEU A 333 -8.62 -10.92 18.58
C LEU A 333 -8.41 -11.87 19.74
N THR A 334 -7.39 -12.73 19.66
CA THR A 334 -6.88 -13.53 20.78
C THR A 334 -5.56 -12.94 21.27
N VAL A 335 -5.44 -12.72 22.58
CA VAL A 335 -4.28 -12.09 23.22
C VAL A 335 -3.69 -13.04 24.24
N PHE A 336 -2.43 -13.41 24.07
CA PHE A 336 -1.61 -14.03 25.11
C PHE A 336 -0.76 -12.94 25.77
N THR A 337 -0.89 -12.79 27.08
CA THR A 337 -0.19 -11.75 27.86
C THR A 337 0.90 -12.38 28.70
N ALA A 338 2.14 -11.90 28.56
CA ALA A 338 3.26 -12.20 29.44
C ALA A 338 3.46 -11.03 30.41
N LYS A 339 2.80 -11.09 31.58
CA LYS A 339 2.70 -9.97 32.52
C LYS A 339 4.06 -9.51 33.04
N ALA A 340 4.96 -10.44 33.37
CA ALA A 340 6.31 -10.13 33.84
C ALA A 340 7.17 -9.37 32.81
N TYR A 341 6.81 -9.45 31.53
CA TYR A 341 7.46 -8.74 30.42
C TYR A 341 6.68 -7.52 29.96
N ASN A 342 5.46 -7.30 30.48
CA ASN A 342 4.52 -6.33 29.90
C ASN A 342 4.43 -6.49 28.37
N ALA A 343 4.33 -7.73 27.92
CA ALA A 343 4.39 -8.10 26.50
C ALA A 343 3.13 -8.85 26.09
N THR A 344 2.71 -8.68 24.83
CA THR A 344 1.61 -9.45 24.25
C THR A 344 2.03 -10.15 22.96
N ILE A 345 1.55 -11.38 22.81
CA ILE A 345 1.56 -12.13 21.55
C ILE A 345 0.09 -12.30 21.16
N GLU A 346 -0.27 -11.84 19.98
CA GLU A 346 -1.66 -11.64 19.58
C GLU A 346 -1.96 -12.36 18.25
N PHE A 347 -3.18 -12.84 18.10
CA PHE A 347 -3.72 -13.32 16.83
C PHE A 347 -4.98 -12.54 16.48
N TYR A 348 -5.01 -11.95 15.28
CA TYR A 348 -6.18 -11.27 14.74
C TYR A 348 -6.71 -12.00 13.50
N TRP A 349 -7.94 -12.48 13.59
CA TRP A 349 -8.65 -13.15 12.50
C TRP A 349 -9.03 -12.17 11.38
N ALA A 350 -8.35 -12.31 10.24
CA ALA A 350 -8.62 -11.55 9.02
C ALA A 350 -8.17 -12.38 7.81
N PRO A 351 -8.92 -13.43 7.44
CA PRO A 351 -8.44 -14.48 6.54
C PRO A 351 -8.15 -13.97 5.12
N PHE A 352 -8.79 -12.89 4.70
CA PHE A 352 -8.53 -12.19 3.43
C PHE A 352 -7.78 -10.86 3.60
N LEU A 353 -7.39 -10.51 4.83
CA LEU A 353 -6.89 -9.21 5.31
C LEU A 353 -7.89 -8.04 5.16
N LEU A 354 -8.56 -7.95 4.01
CA LEU A 354 -9.69 -7.07 3.74
C LEU A 354 -10.94 -7.55 4.48
N GLU A 355 -11.90 -6.63 4.65
CA GLU A 355 -13.23 -6.93 5.15
C GLU A 355 -13.91 -7.95 4.24
N SER A 356 -14.49 -8.97 4.84
CA SER A 356 -15.17 -10.06 4.16
C SER A 356 -16.41 -10.50 4.93
N ASN A 357 -17.27 -11.28 4.29
CA ASN A 357 -18.36 -11.95 5.01
C ASN A 357 -17.87 -13.07 5.95
N SER A 358 -16.57 -13.39 5.95
CA SER A 358 -15.97 -14.47 6.73
C SER A 358 -15.09 -13.96 7.90
N ASP A 359 -15.30 -12.71 8.34
CA ASP A 359 -14.49 -12.05 9.38
C ASP A 359 -14.86 -12.44 10.83
N ASN A 360 -15.92 -13.24 11.04
CA ASN A 360 -16.31 -13.72 12.37
C ASN A 360 -15.47 -14.95 12.75
N ALA A 361 -14.58 -14.85 13.74
CA ALA A 361 -13.65 -15.92 14.10
C ALA A 361 -14.31 -17.26 14.50
N VAL A 362 -15.61 -17.28 14.84
CA VAL A 362 -16.38 -18.48 15.18
C VAL A 362 -17.21 -18.97 14.00
N ILE A 363 -18.00 -18.08 13.38
CA ILE A 363 -18.93 -18.38 12.30
C ILE A 363 -18.34 -17.88 10.97
N HIS A 364 -17.32 -18.57 10.47
CA HIS A 364 -16.58 -18.18 9.26
C HIS A 364 -16.56 -19.24 8.14
N ARG A 365 -17.23 -20.37 8.35
CA ARG A 365 -17.34 -21.45 7.36
C ARG A 365 -18.45 -21.15 6.38
N ILE A 366 -18.18 -20.22 5.48
CA ILE A 366 -19.11 -19.77 4.44
C ILE A 366 -18.57 -20.26 3.11
N SER A 367 -19.40 -20.96 2.34
CA SER A 367 -19.05 -21.44 0.99
C SER A 367 -18.96 -20.27 0.00
N ASP A 368 -19.95 -19.38 0.02
CA ASP A 368 -19.99 -18.20 -0.85
C ASP A 368 -19.22 -17.01 -0.24
N ARG A 369 -17.90 -17.03 -0.38
CA ARG A 369 -17.01 -16.02 0.21
C ARG A 369 -16.98 -14.74 -0.63
N ILE A 370 -17.18 -13.60 0.03
CA ILE A 370 -17.17 -12.28 -0.60
C ILE A 370 -16.16 -11.39 0.11
N VAL A 371 -15.26 -10.76 -0.66
CA VAL A 371 -14.24 -9.83 -0.16
C VAL A 371 -14.58 -8.42 -0.60
N ARG A 372 -14.49 -7.44 0.29
CA ARG A 372 -14.81 -6.05 0.00
C ARG A 372 -13.58 -5.29 -0.51
N LYS A 373 -13.71 -4.68 -1.68
CA LYS A 373 -12.63 -3.94 -2.34
C LYS A 373 -12.14 -2.79 -1.47
N GLY A 374 -10.84 -2.78 -1.19
CA GLY A 374 -10.15 -1.68 -0.51
C GLY A 374 -10.54 -1.45 0.97
N SER A 375 -11.48 -2.23 1.53
CA SER A 375 -11.91 -2.09 2.92
C SER A 375 -10.96 -2.84 3.85
N ILE A 376 -9.86 -2.20 4.24
CA ILE A 376 -8.87 -2.78 5.17
C ILE A 376 -8.88 -2.09 6.54
N ASN A 377 -9.36 -0.84 6.62
CA ASN A 377 -9.25 -0.03 7.84
C ASN A 377 -10.09 -0.56 9.00
N LYS A 378 -11.18 -1.29 8.72
CA LYS A 378 -12.00 -1.97 9.74
C LYS A 378 -11.16 -2.92 10.58
N HIS A 379 -10.29 -3.71 9.95
CA HIS A 379 -9.33 -4.57 10.63
C HIS A 379 -8.10 -3.79 11.09
N GLY A 380 -7.55 -2.96 10.20
CA GLY A 380 -6.32 -2.20 10.43
C GLY A 380 -6.33 -1.33 11.68
N ARG A 381 -7.49 -0.86 12.17
CA ARG A 381 -7.56 -0.12 13.45
C ARG A 381 -6.98 -0.92 14.63
N HIS A 382 -7.05 -2.25 14.61
CA HIS A 382 -6.54 -3.12 15.67
C HIS A 382 -5.03 -3.38 15.55
N TRP A 383 -4.48 -3.26 14.35
CA TRP A 383 -3.07 -3.51 14.04
C TRP A 383 -2.17 -2.28 14.30
N LYS A 384 -2.77 -1.10 14.51
CA LYS A 384 -2.02 0.13 14.81
C LYS A 384 -1.27 -0.01 16.12
N GLY A 385 -0.04 0.50 16.14
CA GLY A 385 0.82 0.49 17.33
C GLY A 385 1.44 -0.88 17.67
N VAL A 386 1.26 -1.90 16.82
CA VAL A 386 1.97 -3.17 16.96
C VAL A 386 3.44 -3.00 16.57
N ASP A 387 4.35 -3.61 17.34
CA ASP A 387 5.80 -3.55 17.13
C ASP A 387 6.27 -4.59 16.09
N ILE A 388 5.68 -5.78 16.10
CA ILE A 388 5.99 -6.86 15.16
C ILE A 388 4.68 -7.41 14.56
N LEU A 389 4.46 -7.19 13.27
CA LEU A 389 3.30 -7.72 12.54
C LEU A 389 3.71 -8.91 11.68
N VAL A 390 2.97 -10.01 11.74
CA VAL A 390 3.16 -11.21 10.91
C VAL A 390 1.87 -11.48 10.14
N PHE A 391 1.82 -11.03 8.88
CA PHE A 391 0.67 -11.25 8.01
C PHE A 391 0.75 -12.60 7.30
N ASN A 392 -0.41 -13.20 7.05
CA ASN A 392 -0.57 -14.33 6.13
C ASN A 392 -1.98 -14.32 5.56
N THR A 393 -2.13 -14.79 4.33
CA THR A 393 -3.43 -15.02 3.70
C THR A 393 -3.23 -15.89 2.46
N TYR A 394 -3.81 -17.08 2.42
CA TYR A 394 -3.67 -17.94 1.23
C TYR A 394 -4.83 -18.91 1.04
N LEU A 395 -5.09 -19.76 2.03
CA LEU A 395 -5.91 -20.96 1.89
C LEU A 395 -7.28 -20.66 1.26
N TRP A 396 -7.90 -19.56 1.66
CA TRP A 396 -9.27 -19.23 1.27
C TRP A 396 -9.40 -18.51 -0.08
N TRP A 397 -8.27 -18.13 -0.68
CA TRP A 397 -8.22 -17.67 -2.06
C TRP A 397 -8.22 -18.85 -3.04
N MET A 398 -7.78 -20.04 -2.60
CA MET A 398 -7.59 -21.22 -3.45
C MET A 398 -8.90 -22.02 -3.60
N THR A 399 -9.94 -21.39 -4.14
CA THR A 399 -11.24 -22.03 -4.37
C THR A 399 -11.32 -22.81 -5.69
N GLY A 400 -10.35 -22.59 -6.59
CA GLY A 400 -10.42 -23.06 -7.98
C GLY A 400 -11.41 -22.28 -8.86
N GLN A 401 -11.97 -21.18 -8.35
CA GLN A 401 -12.96 -20.34 -9.03
C GLN A 401 -12.58 -18.86 -8.94
N ASN A 402 -13.25 -18.02 -9.72
CA ASN A 402 -13.12 -16.58 -9.58
C ASN A 402 -13.59 -16.10 -8.20
N MET A 403 -12.96 -15.05 -7.69
CA MET A 403 -13.26 -14.47 -6.39
C MET A 403 -14.31 -13.37 -6.51
N LYS A 404 -15.35 -13.44 -5.68
CA LYS A 404 -16.40 -12.43 -5.58
C LYS A 404 -15.92 -11.21 -4.80
N ILE A 405 -15.87 -10.06 -5.48
CA ILE A 405 -15.43 -8.79 -4.94
C ILE A 405 -16.59 -7.80 -4.86
N LEU A 406 -16.95 -7.40 -3.65
CA LEU A 406 -17.94 -6.37 -3.39
C LEU A 406 -17.32 -4.98 -3.62
N GLN A 407 -17.90 -4.17 -4.53
CA GLN A 407 -17.46 -2.80 -4.79
C GLN A 407 -17.94 -1.81 -3.72
N GLY A 408 -19.16 -2.01 -3.22
CA GLY A 408 -19.83 -1.15 -2.25
C GLY A 408 -19.61 -1.55 -0.78
N SER A 409 -20.65 -1.45 0.03
CA SER A 409 -20.70 -1.82 1.45
C SER A 409 -21.54 -3.07 1.68
N PHE A 410 -21.21 -3.86 2.70
CA PHE A 410 -22.05 -4.99 3.12
C PHE A 410 -23.44 -4.56 3.64
N LYS A 411 -23.62 -3.27 3.93
CA LYS A 411 -24.89 -2.69 4.38
C LYS A 411 -25.80 -2.22 3.23
N ASP A 412 -25.31 -2.21 1.99
CA ASP A 412 -26.09 -1.72 0.86
C ASP A 412 -27.18 -2.75 0.53
N GLU A 413 -28.39 -2.26 0.21
CA GLU A 413 -29.52 -3.11 -0.16
C GLU A 413 -29.24 -3.88 -1.46
N VAL A 414 -28.64 -3.19 -2.44
CA VAL A 414 -28.20 -3.76 -3.71
C VAL A 414 -26.69 -3.96 -3.67
N LYS A 415 -26.26 -5.23 -3.80
CA LYS A 415 -24.84 -5.61 -3.76
C LYS A 415 -24.25 -5.63 -5.16
N ASP A 416 -23.37 -4.68 -5.45
CA ASP A 416 -22.53 -4.71 -6.66
C ASP A 416 -21.31 -5.62 -6.46
N ILE A 417 -21.40 -6.83 -7.00
CA ILE A 417 -20.38 -7.87 -6.90
C ILE A 417 -19.80 -8.12 -8.29
N VAL A 418 -18.48 -8.02 -8.40
CA VAL A 418 -17.73 -8.43 -9.60
C VAL A 418 -16.92 -9.67 -9.30
N GLU A 419 -16.67 -10.48 -10.31
CA GLU A 419 -15.79 -11.63 -10.22
C GLU A 419 -14.42 -11.28 -10.79
N LEU A 420 -13.37 -11.58 -10.04
CA LEU A 420 -11.99 -11.42 -10.48
C LEU A 420 -11.29 -12.77 -10.49
N SER A 421 -10.26 -12.90 -11.34
CA SER A 421 -9.31 -14.01 -11.21
C SER A 421 -8.70 -14.03 -9.80
N THR A 422 -8.28 -15.21 -9.34
CA THR A 422 -7.64 -15.36 -8.03
C THR A 422 -6.42 -14.44 -7.91
N GLU A 423 -5.60 -14.34 -8.96
CA GLU A 423 -4.43 -13.47 -9.03
C GLU A 423 -4.78 -11.99 -8.89
N ASP A 424 -5.79 -11.50 -9.60
CA ASP A 424 -6.19 -10.09 -9.55
C ASP A 424 -6.82 -9.74 -8.20
N ALA A 425 -7.62 -10.64 -7.65
CA ALA A 425 -8.22 -10.49 -6.33
C ALA A 425 -7.15 -10.48 -5.22
N TYR A 426 -6.18 -11.39 -5.30
CA TYR A 426 -5.05 -11.45 -4.38
C TYR A 426 -4.17 -10.20 -4.50
N ARG A 427 -3.87 -9.76 -5.72
CA ARG A 427 -3.12 -8.52 -6.01
C ARG A 427 -3.81 -7.29 -5.41
N MET A 428 -5.14 -7.22 -5.51
CA MET A 428 -5.94 -6.16 -4.87
C MET A 428 -5.75 -6.14 -3.34
N ALA A 429 -5.76 -7.31 -2.69
CA ALA A 429 -5.52 -7.43 -1.26
C ALA A 429 -4.10 -6.99 -0.87
N MET A 430 -3.08 -7.47 -1.59
CA MET A 430 -1.67 -7.10 -1.35
C MET A 430 -1.45 -5.59 -1.50
N ARG A 431 -1.99 -4.97 -2.56
CA ARG A 431 -1.93 -3.51 -2.75
C ARG A 431 -2.57 -2.75 -1.59
N SER A 432 -3.68 -3.26 -1.07
CA SER A 432 -4.41 -2.61 0.03
C SER A 432 -3.65 -2.75 1.36
N MET A 433 -3.09 -3.93 1.64
CA MET A 433 -2.23 -4.18 2.79
C MET A 433 -0.98 -3.29 2.75
N LEU A 434 -0.24 -3.27 1.65
CA LEU A 434 0.98 -2.46 1.52
C LEU A 434 0.69 -0.96 1.66
N ARG A 435 -0.41 -0.46 1.07
CA ARG A 435 -0.84 0.93 1.24
C ARG A 435 -1.20 1.24 2.69
N TRP A 436 -1.85 0.31 3.38
CA TRP A 436 -2.19 0.46 4.79
C TRP A 436 -0.94 0.48 5.67
N VAL A 437 -0.02 -0.47 5.50
CA VAL A 437 1.24 -0.55 6.26
C VAL A 437 2.04 0.74 6.09
N ARG A 438 2.24 1.20 4.84
CA ARG A 438 2.98 2.44 4.55
C ARG A 438 2.40 3.66 5.26
N LYS A 439 1.08 3.74 5.42
CA LYS A 439 0.41 4.89 6.03
C LYS A 439 0.39 4.85 7.55
N ASN A 440 0.45 3.67 8.16
CA ASN A 440 0.15 3.48 9.58
C ASN A 440 1.34 2.97 10.41
N MET A 441 2.38 2.40 9.77
CA MET A 441 3.52 1.81 10.46
C MET A 441 4.76 2.69 10.35
N ASN A 442 5.61 2.65 11.38
CA ASN A 442 6.89 3.35 11.40
C ASN A 442 8.03 2.37 11.09
N PRO A 443 8.74 2.49 9.95
CA PRO A 443 9.79 1.53 9.56
C PRO A 443 11.00 1.52 10.51
N ARG A 444 11.16 2.53 11.37
CA ARG A 444 12.23 2.58 12.39
C ARG A 444 11.84 1.92 13.71
N LYS A 445 10.56 1.59 13.91
CA LYS A 445 10.06 0.99 15.16
C LYS A 445 9.39 -0.36 14.95
N THR A 446 8.75 -0.54 13.80
CA THR A 446 7.93 -1.71 13.49
C THR A 446 8.62 -2.62 12.50
N ARG A 447 8.62 -3.93 12.76
CA ARG A 447 8.92 -4.96 11.74
C ARG A 447 7.61 -5.53 11.21
N VAL A 448 7.53 -5.66 9.89
CA VAL A 448 6.38 -6.28 9.22
C VAL A 448 6.88 -7.47 8.43
N PHE A 449 6.31 -8.61 8.73
CA PHE A 449 6.54 -9.88 8.07
C PHE A 449 5.32 -10.29 7.26
N PHE A 450 5.56 -11.06 6.21
CA PHE A 450 4.52 -11.77 5.50
C PHE A 450 4.94 -13.22 5.31
N THR A 451 4.20 -14.15 5.91
CA THR A 451 4.38 -15.58 5.75
C THR A 451 3.77 -16.02 4.43
N SER A 452 4.55 -16.71 3.61
CA SER A 452 4.12 -17.21 2.30
C SER A 452 3.06 -18.31 2.41
N MET A 453 2.72 -18.90 1.27
CA MET A 453 1.66 -19.91 1.15
C MET A 453 2.01 -21.17 1.95
N SER A 454 1.10 -21.61 2.81
CA SER A 454 1.17 -22.94 3.41
C SER A 454 0.58 -23.96 2.42
N PRO A 455 1.31 -25.01 2.04
CA PRO A 455 0.79 -26.04 1.15
C PRO A 455 -0.26 -26.91 1.83
N SER A 456 -1.07 -27.56 1.00
CA SER A 456 -1.87 -28.72 1.38
C SER A 456 -1.39 -29.97 0.64
N HIS A 457 -1.74 -31.13 1.19
CA HIS A 457 -1.39 -32.45 0.66
C HIS A 457 -2.67 -33.27 0.45
N GLY A 458 -3.58 -32.73 -0.38
CA GLY A 458 -4.89 -33.32 -0.63
C GLY A 458 -4.90 -34.49 -1.62
N GLN A 459 -3.86 -34.64 -2.44
CA GLN A 459 -3.81 -35.64 -3.52
C GLN A 459 -2.45 -36.33 -3.57
N SER A 460 -2.40 -37.61 -3.24
CA SER A 460 -1.11 -38.32 -3.13
C SER A 460 -0.39 -38.53 -4.46
N ILE A 461 -1.13 -38.51 -5.56
CA ILE A 461 -0.57 -38.56 -6.92
C ILE A 461 0.43 -37.43 -7.18
N ASP A 462 0.29 -36.29 -6.50
CA ASP A 462 1.18 -35.15 -6.67
C ASP A 462 2.61 -35.50 -6.26
N TRP A 463 2.79 -36.43 -5.32
CA TRP A 463 4.09 -36.90 -4.84
C TRP A 463 4.36 -38.37 -5.19
N GLY A 464 3.71 -38.90 -6.24
CA GLY A 464 3.93 -40.27 -6.73
C GLY A 464 3.18 -41.36 -5.96
N GLY A 465 2.20 -40.99 -5.12
CA GLY A 465 1.29 -41.90 -4.44
C GLY A 465 0.14 -42.41 -5.31
N GLN A 466 -0.83 -43.09 -4.70
CA GLN A 466 -1.97 -43.68 -5.40
C GLN A 466 -3.13 -42.69 -5.62
N PRO A 467 -3.86 -42.77 -6.76
CA PRO A 467 -5.07 -41.98 -6.98
C PRO A 467 -6.11 -42.18 -5.89
N GLY A 468 -6.74 -41.09 -5.46
CA GLY A 468 -7.79 -41.11 -4.43
C GLY A 468 -7.30 -41.17 -2.98
N LEU A 469 -5.98 -41.24 -2.74
CA LEU A 469 -5.39 -41.07 -1.41
C LEU A 469 -4.88 -39.63 -1.19
N ASN A 470 -4.62 -39.29 0.07
CA ASN A 470 -4.16 -37.97 0.51
C ASN A 470 -3.12 -38.10 1.64
N CYS A 471 -2.92 -37.07 2.46
CA CYS A 471 -1.99 -37.08 3.60
C CYS A 471 -2.29 -38.12 4.70
N TYR A 472 -3.40 -38.85 4.63
CA TYR A 472 -3.71 -39.90 5.60
C TYR A 472 -2.66 -41.02 5.57
N ASN A 473 -2.18 -41.42 6.75
CA ASN A 473 -1.10 -42.41 6.96
C ASN A 473 0.28 -42.05 6.36
N GLU A 474 0.48 -40.81 5.90
CA GLU A 474 1.80 -40.35 5.49
C GLU A 474 2.66 -40.03 6.71
N THR A 475 3.81 -40.70 6.84
CA THR A 475 4.72 -40.57 8.00
C THR A 475 6.15 -40.17 7.62
N THR A 476 6.42 -40.04 6.33
CA THR A 476 7.72 -39.67 5.76
C THR A 476 7.62 -38.42 4.91
N LEU A 477 8.77 -37.79 4.67
CA LEU A 477 8.90 -36.64 3.78
C LEU A 477 8.64 -37.02 2.32
N ILE A 478 8.49 -36.01 1.48
CA ILE A 478 8.67 -36.14 0.03
C ILE A 478 10.16 -36.00 -0.28
N ASP A 479 10.74 -37.04 -0.89
CA ASP A 479 12.18 -37.09 -1.21
C ASP A 479 12.54 -36.34 -2.49
N ASP A 480 11.56 -36.09 -3.37
CA ASP A 480 11.77 -35.33 -4.61
C ASP A 480 12.04 -33.85 -4.27
N ALA A 481 13.30 -33.45 -4.38
CA ALA A 481 13.73 -32.07 -4.15
C ALA A 481 13.07 -31.06 -5.11
N THR A 482 12.58 -31.51 -6.26
CA THR A 482 11.89 -30.66 -7.25
C THR A 482 10.39 -30.54 -7.02
N TYR A 483 9.84 -31.29 -6.06
CA TYR A 483 8.43 -31.27 -5.73
C TYR A 483 7.93 -29.87 -5.41
N TRP A 484 6.77 -29.53 -5.97
CA TRP A 484 6.06 -28.29 -5.70
C TRP A 484 4.58 -28.62 -5.57
N SER A 485 3.99 -28.33 -4.40
CA SER A 485 2.57 -28.63 -4.14
C SER A 485 1.67 -27.99 -5.20
N SER A 486 0.77 -28.79 -5.78
CA SER A 486 -0.19 -28.35 -6.79
C SER A 486 -1.14 -27.27 -6.24
N ASP A 487 -1.45 -27.36 -4.95
CA ASP A 487 -2.25 -26.40 -4.20
C ASP A 487 -1.51 -25.09 -3.92
N CYS A 488 -0.20 -24.99 -4.22
CA CYS A 488 0.61 -23.77 -4.11
C CYS A 488 0.75 -23.09 -5.47
N GLN A 489 -0.06 -22.07 -5.78
CA GLN A 489 0.01 -21.43 -7.10
C GLN A 489 1.24 -20.53 -7.26
N LYS A 490 2.13 -20.88 -8.21
CA LYS A 490 3.31 -20.06 -8.55
C LYS A 490 2.93 -18.65 -9.01
N SER A 491 1.75 -18.49 -9.64
CA SER A 491 1.21 -17.19 -10.04
C SER A 491 0.95 -16.27 -8.84
N ILE A 492 0.56 -16.80 -7.69
CA ILE A 492 0.37 -16.03 -6.45
C ILE A 492 1.70 -15.58 -5.85
N MET A 493 2.71 -16.45 -5.87
CA MET A 493 4.08 -16.06 -5.48
C MET A 493 4.62 -14.93 -6.36
N GLU A 494 4.31 -14.97 -7.65
CA GLU A 494 4.65 -13.91 -8.59
C GLU A 494 3.94 -12.59 -8.26
N VAL A 495 2.64 -12.63 -7.96
CA VAL A 495 1.89 -11.45 -7.47
C VAL A 495 2.54 -10.86 -6.22
N ILE A 496 2.92 -11.69 -5.23
CA ILE A 496 3.60 -11.22 -4.01
C ILE A 496 4.93 -10.55 -4.38
N ARG A 497 5.76 -11.20 -5.19
CA ARG A 497 7.07 -10.70 -5.63
C ARG A 497 6.94 -9.33 -6.30
N GLU A 498 6.00 -9.19 -7.23
CA GLU A 498 5.77 -7.95 -7.96
C GLU A 498 5.27 -6.81 -7.06
N GLU A 499 4.28 -7.07 -6.20
CA GLU A 499 3.70 -6.03 -5.35
C GLU A 499 4.65 -5.64 -4.21
N PHE A 500 5.39 -6.60 -3.64
CA PHE A 500 6.35 -6.32 -2.57
C PHE A 500 7.60 -5.61 -3.09
N GLY A 501 8.05 -5.91 -4.32
CA GLY A 501 9.13 -5.17 -4.98
C GLY A 501 8.83 -3.68 -5.15
N LYS A 502 7.54 -3.33 -5.31
CA LYS A 502 7.06 -1.94 -5.39
C LYS A 502 6.93 -1.26 -4.02
N SER A 503 7.05 -2.00 -2.92
CA SER A 503 6.88 -1.46 -1.58
C SER A 503 7.99 -0.47 -1.21
N LYS A 504 7.58 0.64 -0.59
CA LYS A 504 8.48 1.57 0.10
C LYS A 504 8.62 1.26 1.58
N PHE A 505 7.86 0.31 2.12
CA PHE A 505 8.04 -0.16 3.49
C PHE A 505 8.81 -1.49 3.45
N PRO A 506 9.84 -1.70 4.29
CA PRO A 506 10.58 -2.95 4.31
C PRO A 506 9.70 -4.08 4.88
N ILE A 507 9.15 -4.91 3.99
CA ILE A 507 8.43 -6.13 4.35
C ILE A 507 9.41 -7.30 4.31
N SER A 508 9.50 -8.05 5.40
CA SER A 508 10.28 -9.29 5.43
C SER A 508 9.42 -10.47 5.04
N PHE A 509 9.73 -11.07 3.90
CA PHE A 509 9.02 -12.23 3.40
C PHE A 509 9.57 -13.51 4.06
N LEU A 510 8.68 -14.32 4.66
CA LEU A 510 9.01 -15.64 5.16
C LEU A 510 8.61 -16.67 4.10
N ASN A 511 9.57 -17.10 3.28
CA ASN A 511 9.32 -18.03 2.18
C ASN A 511 9.28 -19.48 2.69
N ILE A 512 8.18 -19.84 3.36
CA ILE A 512 7.98 -21.16 3.96
C ILE A 512 7.44 -22.20 2.97
N THR A 513 7.06 -21.81 1.76
CA THR A 513 6.25 -22.65 0.86
C THR A 513 7.00 -23.90 0.40
N GLN A 514 8.24 -23.75 -0.08
CA GLN A 514 9.01 -24.88 -0.60
C GLN A 514 9.34 -25.88 0.52
N LEU A 515 9.90 -25.40 1.63
CA LEU A 515 10.26 -26.27 2.75
C LEU A 515 9.04 -26.99 3.34
N SER A 516 7.87 -26.33 3.36
CA SER A 516 6.64 -26.93 3.85
C SER A 516 6.06 -27.94 2.88
N SER A 517 6.34 -27.82 1.58
CA SER A 517 5.85 -28.75 0.56
C SER A 517 6.43 -30.15 0.74
N TYR A 518 7.58 -30.32 1.39
CA TYR A 518 8.12 -31.65 1.64
C TYR A 518 7.43 -32.39 2.81
N ARG A 519 6.61 -31.69 3.60
CA ARG A 519 6.12 -32.14 4.91
C ARG A 519 4.75 -32.80 4.87
N LYS A 520 4.50 -33.69 3.91
CA LYS A 520 3.22 -34.45 3.84
C LYS A 520 2.91 -35.22 5.14
N ASP A 521 3.95 -35.54 5.92
CA ASP A 521 3.88 -36.20 7.23
C ASP A 521 3.29 -35.34 8.35
N ALA A 522 3.40 -34.02 8.30
CA ALA A 522 3.16 -33.17 9.48
C ALA A 522 1.71 -32.70 9.67
N HIS A 523 0.79 -33.10 8.78
CA HIS A 523 -0.59 -32.68 8.83
C HIS A 523 -1.38 -33.29 10.00
N THR A 524 -2.43 -32.59 10.42
CA THR A 524 -3.37 -33.11 11.44
C THR A 524 -4.07 -34.38 10.98
N SER A 525 -4.33 -34.52 9.68
CA SER A 525 -5.02 -35.67 9.11
C SER A 525 -6.36 -35.90 9.83
N ILE A 526 -6.60 -37.10 10.34
CA ILE A 526 -7.79 -37.43 11.13
C ILE A 526 -7.64 -37.12 12.62
N TYR A 527 -6.41 -36.89 13.09
CA TYR A 527 -6.02 -36.79 14.50
C TYR A 527 -6.27 -35.38 15.03
N LYS A 528 -7.55 -35.02 15.13
CA LYS A 528 -7.97 -33.71 15.62
C LYS A 528 -9.40 -33.76 16.12
N LYS A 529 -9.78 -32.75 16.91
CA LYS A 529 -11.18 -32.54 17.28
C LYS A 529 -12.02 -32.24 16.04
N GLN A 530 -12.91 -33.16 15.70
CA GLN A 530 -13.91 -32.97 14.67
C GLN A 530 -15.01 -32.03 15.18
N TRP A 531 -15.39 -31.06 14.34
CA TRP A 531 -16.41 -30.07 14.72
C TRP A 531 -17.82 -30.61 14.59
N ASN A 532 -18.03 -31.46 13.59
CA ASN A 532 -19.28 -32.16 13.37
C ASN A 532 -19.06 -33.64 13.68
N PRO A 533 -20.07 -34.34 14.23
CA PRO A 533 -20.03 -35.80 14.31
C PRO A 533 -19.79 -36.39 12.92
N LEU A 534 -18.86 -37.34 12.83
CA LEU A 534 -18.58 -38.05 11.59
C LEU A 534 -19.70 -39.04 11.28
N THR A 535 -20.06 -39.17 10.00
CA THR A 535 -21.03 -40.19 9.58
C THR A 535 -20.39 -41.59 9.58
N PRO A 536 -21.18 -42.68 9.61
CA PRO A 536 -20.64 -44.05 9.51
C PRO A 536 -19.78 -44.26 8.25
N GLU A 537 -20.16 -43.65 7.12
CA GLU A 537 -19.41 -43.72 5.87
C GLU A 537 -18.06 -43.02 5.97
N GLN A 538 -18.02 -41.87 6.66
CA GLN A 538 -16.77 -41.16 6.91
C GLN A 538 -15.85 -41.99 7.82
N ILE A 539 -16.38 -42.54 8.92
CA ILE A 539 -15.62 -43.39 9.84
C ILE A 539 -15.02 -44.60 9.11
N ALA A 540 -15.78 -45.22 8.21
CA ALA A 540 -15.31 -46.34 7.39
C ALA A 540 -14.23 -45.93 6.35
N ASN A 541 -14.15 -44.64 5.98
CA ASN A 541 -13.18 -44.12 5.03
C ASN A 541 -12.45 -42.87 5.58
N PRO A 542 -11.38 -43.04 6.40
CA PRO A 542 -10.57 -41.97 6.96
C PRO A 542 -10.06 -40.92 5.97
N VAL A 543 -9.74 -41.35 4.75
CA VAL A 543 -9.28 -40.47 3.68
C VAL A 543 -10.31 -39.37 3.37
N SER A 544 -11.60 -39.66 3.50
CA SER A 544 -12.69 -38.71 3.18
C SER A 544 -12.79 -37.50 4.11
N TYR A 545 -12.22 -37.57 5.32
CA TYR A 545 -12.32 -36.50 6.32
C TYR A 545 -10.95 -36.07 6.88
N ALA A 546 -9.85 -36.59 6.33
CA ALA A 546 -8.50 -36.19 6.69
C ALA A 546 -8.26 -34.70 6.36
N ASP A 547 -7.76 -33.95 7.33
CA ASP A 547 -7.35 -32.55 7.15
C ASP A 547 -5.89 -32.48 6.73
N CYS A 548 -5.71 -32.29 5.43
CA CYS A 548 -4.41 -32.14 4.78
C CYS A 548 -4.02 -30.69 4.53
N ALA A 549 -4.56 -29.75 5.31
CA ALA A 549 -4.20 -28.33 5.25
C ALA A 549 -3.57 -27.86 6.57
N HIS A 550 -4.14 -28.25 7.72
CA HIS A 550 -3.64 -27.85 9.03
C HIS A 550 -2.54 -28.78 9.54
N TRP A 551 -1.72 -28.28 10.46
CA TRP A 551 -0.49 -28.92 10.93
C TRP A 551 -0.61 -29.32 12.40
N CYS A 552 -0.04 -30.47 12.76
CA CYS A 552 0.10 -30.84 14.16
C CYS A 552 1.04 -29.87 14.89
N LEU A 553 0.79 -29.66 16.19
CA LEU A 553 1.71 -28.95 17.10
C LEU A 553 2.11 -29.89 18.25
N PRO A 554 3.40 -30.01 18.61
CA PRO A 554 4.57 -29.43 17.94
C PRO A 554 4.80 -30.01 16.52
N GLY A 555 5.51 -29.28 15.66
CA GLY A 555 5.75 -29.69 14.28
C GLY A 555 6.20 -28.57 13.36
N LEU A 556 5.75 -28.61 12.10
CA LEU A 556 6.21 -27.72 11.03
C LEU A 556 6.13 -26.22 11.36
N GLN A 557 5.08 -25.79 12.07
CA GLN A 557 4.89 -24.37 12.35
C GLN A 557 5.91 -23.83 13.38
N ASP A 558 6.55 -24.70 14.15
CA ASP A 558 7.66 -24.32 15.03
C ASP A 558 8.86 -23.86 14.18
N THR A 559 9.17 -24.57 13.09
CA THR A 559 10.20 -24.15 12.13
C THR A 559 9.86 -22.83 11.44
N TRP A 560 8.58 -22.53 11.18
CA TRP A 560 8.20 -21.20 10.67
C TRP A 560 8.55 -20.09 11.67
N ASN A 561 8.42 -20.38 12.97
CA ASN A 561 8.79 -19.47 14.04
C ASN A 561 10.31 -19.39 14.29
N GLU A 562 11.06 -20.48 14.08
CA GLU A 562 12.52 -20.43 14.02
C GLU A 562 13.02 -19.55 12.88
N LEU A 563 12.41 -19.64 11.69
CA LEU A 563 12.73 -18.78 10.55
C LEU A 563 12.35 -17.32 10.79
N LEU A 564 11.20 -17.07 11.43
CA LEU A 564 10.79 -15.75 11.87
C LEU A 564 11.81 -15.17 12.87
N PHE A 565 12.22 -15.96 13.86
CA PHE A 565 13.25 -15.59 14.83
C PHE A 565 14.57 -15.24 14.14
N ALA A 566 15.04 -16.10 13.22
CA ALA A 566 16.25 -15.84 12.44
C ALA A 566 16.15 -14.53 11.65
N LYS A 567 15.04 -14.27 10.95
CA LYS A 567 14.84 -13.03 10.17
C LYS A 567 14.57 -11.78 11.02
N LEU A 568 14.10 -11.94 12.26
CA LEU A 568 13.89 -10.84 13.19
C LEU A 568 15.22 -10.34 13.75
N PHE A 569 16.06 -11.26 14.23
CA PHE A 569 17.30 -10.96 14.95
C PHE A 569 18.54 -10.89 14.06
N TYR A 570 18.55 -11.66 12.97
CA TYR A 570 19.67 -11.80 12.04
C TYR A 570 19.21 -11.62 10.59
N PRO A 571 18.66 -10.44 10.22
CA PRO A 571 18.29 -10.18 8.83
C PRO A 571 19.50 -10.25 7.90
N GLN A 572 19.22 -10.51 6.62
CA GLN A 572 20.22 -10.44 5.54
C GLN A 572 20.58 -8.99 5.23
#